data_AF-A0AAU8LW68-F1
#
_entry.id   AF-A0AAU8LW68-F1
#
_cell.length_a   1.000
_cell.length_b   1.000
_cell.length_c   1.000
_cell.angle_alpha   90.00
_cell.angle_beta   90.00
_cell.angle_gamma   90.00
#
_symmetry.space_group_name_H-M   'P 1'
#
loop_
_entity.id
_entity.type
_entity.pdbx_description
1 polymer ?
#
loop_
_entity_poly.entity_id
_entity_poly.type
_entity_poly.pdbx_seq_one_letter_code
_entity_poly.pdbx_strand_id
1 'polypeptide(L)'
;MNDKADLWSSLAIKAIDVIFARYPARTSLGVVLGGVIDFGVQLFAPALSSLKFADFTASPKWGWWLLGILIMHTPTIFSTFRQKQTGDEKIDRALDLIERGNFTKVEKSQQYRLLIEGVANNVALKPELKKELQETERKISERSEKSAP
;
A
#
# COMPACT_ATOMS: atom_id res chain seq x y z
N MET A 1 20.52 -18.71 16.91
CA MET A 1 20.25 -17.57 17.81
C MET A 1 19.60 -16.48 16.96
N ASN A 2 18.39 -16.06 17.35
CA ASN A 2 17.67 -14.83 16.94
C ASN A 2 16.87 -14.71 15.62
N ASP A 3 16.29 -15.80 15.09
CA ASP A 3 15.31 -15.75 13.98
C ASP A 3 14.16 -14.75 14.19
N LYS A 4 13.72 -14.55 15.43
CA LYS A 4 12.67 -13.58 15.77
C LYS A 4 13.14 -12.13 15.62
N ALA A 5 14.38 -11.83 15.99
CA ALA A 5 14.93 -10.47 15.90
C ALA A 5 15.14 -10.05 14.45
N ASP A 6 15.54 -10.99 13.58
CA ASP A 6 15.67 -10.76 12.14
C ASP A 6 14.31 -10.51 11.49
N LEU A 7 13.27 -11.25 11.91
CA LEU A 7 11.92 -11.06 11.39
C LEU A 7 11.36 -9.67 11.76
N TRP A 8 11.48 -9.27 13.02
CA TRP A 8 11.08 -7.94 13.49
C TRP A 8 11.89 -6.81 12.85
N SER A 9 13.20 -7.01 12.67
CA SER A 9 14.06 -6.02 12.01
C SER A 9 13.68 -5.85 10.54
N SER A 10 13.42 -6.95 9.82
CA SER A 10 12.97 -6.88 8.43
C SER A 10 11.61 -6.18 8.28
N LEU A 11 10.73 -6.40 9.26
CA LEU A 11 9.39 -5.80 9.28
C LEU A 11 9.46 -4.31 9.59
N ALA A 12 10.33 -3.90 10.51
CA ALA A 12 10.59 -2.51 10.83
C ALA A 12 11.20 -1.76 9.63
N ILE A 13 12.19 -2.36 8.95
CA ILE A 13 12.81 -1.75 7.75
C ILE A 13 11.76 -1.59 6.64
N LYS A 14 10.95 -2.63 6.37
CA LYS A 14 9.86 -2.54 5.40
C LYS A 14 8.80 -1.51 5.78
N ALA A 15 8.47 -1.39 7.07
CA ALA A 15 7.53 -0.39 7.55
C ALA A 15 8.08 1.03 7.33
N ILE A 16 9.37 1.26 7.63
CA ILE A 16 10.03 2.55 7.38
C ILE A 16 10.04 2.87 5.88
N ASP A 17 10.39 1.92 5.01
CA ASP A 17 10.37 2.11 3.56
C ASP A 17 8.97 2.42 3.03
N VAL A 18 7.94 1.72 3.51
CA VAL A 18 6.56 1.98 3.06
C VAL A 18 6.08 3.35 3.53
N ILE A 19 6.38 3.72 4.78
CA ILE A 19 5.95 4.98 5.38
C ILE A 19 6.70 6.16 4.74
N PHE A 20 8.01 6.06 4.52
CA PHE A 20 8.80 7.19 4.02
C PHE A 20 9.00 7.20 2.51
N ALA A 21 9.24 6.06 1.87
CA ALA A 21 9.56 6.00 0.44
C ALA A 21 8.32 5.84 -0.44
N ARG A 22 7.30 5.09 0.00
CA ARG A 22 6.13 4.79 -0.84
C ARG A 22 5.00 5.81 -0.74
N TYR A 23 4.81 6.44 0.42
CA TYR A 23 3.73 7.43 0.63
C TYR A 23 4.18 8.67 1.42
N PRO A 24 5.22 9.40 0.96
CA PRO A 24 5.80 10.54 1.70
C PRO A 24 4.77 11.63 2.03
N ALA A 25 3.82 11.90 1.13
CA ALA A 25 2.77 12.91 1.34
C ALA A 25 1.76 12.51 2.44
N ARG A 26 1.46 11.21 2.59
CA ARG A 26 0.52 10.72 3.61
C ARG A 26 1.17 10.71 4.99
N THR A 27 2.47 10.42 5.05
CA THR A 27 3.28 10.49 6.27
C THR A 27 3.47 11.93 6.73
N SER A 28 3.78 12.87 5.84
CA SER A 28 3.89 14.28 6.21
C SER A 28 2.56 14.85 6.72
N LEU A 29 1.43 14.50 6.07
CA LEU A 29 0.08 14.80 6.58
C LEU A 29 -0.19 14.17 7.94
N GLY A 30 0.26 12.93 8.16
CA GLY A 30 0.15 12.24 9.45
C GLY A 30 0.94 12.93 10.56
N VAL A 31 2.14 13.41 10.25
CA VAL A 31 2.97 14.22 11.16
C VAL A 31 2.28 15.53 11.50
N VAL A 32 1.75 16.25 10.49
CA VAL A 32 1.00 17.50 10.70
C VAL A 32 -0.24 17.25 11.56
N LEU A 33 -1.00 16.19 11.28
CA LEU A 33 -2.16 15.80 12.06
C LEU A 33 -1.78 15.48 13.51
N GLY A 34 -0.68 14.76 13.73
CA GLY A 34 -0.16 14.47 15.07
C GLY A 34 0.23 15.73 15.83
N GLY A 35 0.80 16.73 15.14
CA GLY A 35 1.07 18.05 15.71
C GLY A 35 -0.20 18.82 16.08
N VAL A 36 -1.25 18.74 15.24
CA VAL A 36 -2.56 19.33 15.56
C VAL A 36 -3.20 18.67 16.78
N ILE A 37 -3.08 17.34 16.91
CA ILE A 37 -3.56 16.61 18.08
C ILE A 37 -2.78 17.02 19.33
N ASP A 38 -1.45 17.07 19.27
CA ASP A 38 -0.60 17.51 20.40
C ASP A 38 -0.97 18.94 20.83
N PHE A 39 -1.17 19.85 19.86
CA PHE A 39 -1.63 21.21 20.14
C PHE A 39 -3.00 21.23 20.81
N GLY A 40 -3.96 20.42 20.33
CA GLY A 40 -5.28 20.30 20.93
C GLY A 40 -5.23 19.76 22.37
N VAL A 41 -4.43 18.73 22.63
CA VAL A 41 -4.26 18.15 23.97
C VAL A 41 -3.68 19.19 24.93
N GLN A 42 -2.71 19.99 24.50
CA GLN A 42 -2.15 21.07 25.32
C GLN A 42 -3.14 22.22 25.54
N LEU A 43 -3.88 22.61 24.50
CA LEU A 43 -4.89 23.67 24.59
C LEU A 43 -6.02 23.31 25.56
N PHE A 44 -6.44 22.05 25.55
CA PHE A 44 -7.48 21.53 26.44
C PHE A 44 -6.93 20.84 27.69
N ALA A 45 -5.62 20.95 27.96
CA ALA A 45 -4.96 20.36 29.13
C ALA A 45 -5.72 20.58 30.47
N PRO A 46 -6.18 21.80 30.82
CA PRO A 46 -6.91 21.99 32.08
C PRO A 46 -8.25 21.24 32.15
N ALA A 47 -8.89 20.99 31.01
CA ALA A 47 -10.10 20.16 30.95
C ALA A 47 -9.76 18.67 30.96
N LEU A 48 -8.71 18.25 30.24
CA LEU A 48 -8.29 16.85 30.16
C LEU A 48 -7.68 16.35 31.48
N SER A 49 -7.03 17.20 32.26
CA SER A 49 -6.50 16.84 33.59
C SER A 49 -7.58 16.52 34.62
N SER A 50 -8.84 16.89 34.34
CA SER A 50 -9.98 16.52 35.20
C SER A 50 -10.46 15.08 34.95
N LEU A 51 -10.07 14.46 33.83
CA LEU A 51 -10.45 13.11 33.48
C LEU A 51 -9.51 12.11 34.18
N LYS A 52 -10.02 11.39 35.18
CA LYS A 52 -9.26 10.36 35.91
C LYS A 52 -8.93 9.09 35.10
N PHE A 53 -9.47 8.96 33.88
CA PHE A 53 -9.35 7.74 33.09
C PHE A 53 -8.00 7.62 32.35
N ALA A 54 -7.39 8.75 31.95
CA ALA A 54 -6.11 8.74 31.27
C ALA A 54 -5.42 10.10 31.38
N ASP A 55 -4.11 10.07 31.66
CA ASP A 55 -3.27 11.26 31.66
C ASP A 55 -2.72 11.50 30.25
N PHE A 56 -3.53 12.20 29.46
CA PHE A 56 -3.16 12.63 28.11
C PHE A 56 -2.02 13.66 28.12
N THR A 57 -1.86 14.40 29.21
CA THR A 57 -0.82 15.42 29.37
C THR A 57 0.56 14.84 29.71
N ALA A 58 0.62 13.68 30.35
CA ALA A 58 1.86 12.94 30.62
C ALA A 58 2.35 12.09 29.44
N SER A 59 1.56 11.97 28.37
CA SER A 59 1.95 11.18 27.21
C SER A 59 3.15 11.81 26.48
N PRO A 60 4.16 11.01 26.06
CA PRO A 60 5.30 11.53 25.34
C PRO A 60 4.86 12.13 24.00
N LYS A 61 5.38 13.32 23.66
CA LYS A 61 5.00 14.06 22.45
C LYS A 61 5.08 13.22 21.17
N TRP A 62 6.08 12.36 21.06
CA TRP A 62 6.26 11.43 19.93
C TRP A 62 5.08 10.48 19.72
N GLY A 63 4.35 10.14 20.79
CA GLY A 63 3.14 9.31 20.73
C GLY A 63 2.04 9.96 19.90
N TRP A 64 1.83 11.27 20.03
CA TRP A 64 0.84 12.01 19.25
C TRP A 64 1.16 12.05 17.77
N TRP A 65 2.45 12.11 17.45
CA TRP A 65 2.96 12.14 16.08
C TRP A 65 2.77 10.77 15.41
N LEU A 66 3.12 9.70 16.13
CA LEU A 66 2.86 8.33 15.70
C LEU A 66 1.36 8.07 15.54
N LEU A 67 0.53 8.57 16.45
CA LEU A 67 -0.93 8.45 16.36
C LEU A 67 -1.47 9.14 15.11
N GLY A 68 -1.01 10.36 14.80
CA GLY A 68 -1.39 11.07 13.57
C GLY A 68 -1.01 10.32 12.29
N ILE A 69 0.19 9.74 12.25
CA ILE A 69 0.65 8.88 11.14
C ILE A 69 -0.23 7.64 11.01
N LEU A 70 -0.54 6.98 12.12
CA LEU A 70 -1.39 5.80 12.15
C LEU A 70 -2.80 6.13 11.64
N ILE A 71 -3.40 7.23 12.10
CA ILE A 71 -4.73 7.69 11.70
C ILE A 71 -4.77 7.94 10.19
N MET A 72 -3.78 8.63 9.63
CA MET A 72 -3.73 8.87 8.18
C MET A 72 -3.53 7.60 7.36
N HIS A 73 -2.98 6.55 7.95
CA HIS A 73 -2.83 5.24 7.30
C HIS A 73 -4.04 4.31 7.50
N THR A 74 -4.96 4.60 8.42
CA THR A 74 -6.19 3.82 8.65
C THR A 74 -7.01 3.52 7.39
N PRO A 75 -7.32 4.49 6.49
CA PRO A 75 -8.06 4.18 5.27
C PRO A 75 -7.28 3.24 4.34
N THR A 76 -5.95 3.28 4.36
CA THR A 76 -5.08 2.32 3.65
C THR A 76 -5.27 0.91 4.23
N ILE A 77 -5.16 0.77 5.56
CA ILE A 77 -5.31 -0.51 6.27
C ILE A 77 -6.72 -1.09 6.04
N PHE A 78 -7.75 -0.24 6.08
CA PHE A 78 -9.13 -0.64 5.85
C PHE A 78 -9.38 -1.03 4.38
N SER A 79 -8.76 -0.32 3.43
CA SER A 79 -8.84 -0.64 2.00
C SER A 79 -8.12 -1.94 1.64
N THR A 80 -6.99 -2.24 2.28
CA THR A 80 -6.28 -3.53 2.14
C THR A 80 -7.10 -4.69 2.70
N PHE A 81 -7.90 -4.46 3.74
CA PHE A 81 -8.79 -5.48 4.30
C PHE A 81 -10.10 -5.65 3.52
N ARG A 82 -10.58 -4.62 2.82
CA ARG A 82 -11.86 -4.65 2.07
C ARG A 82 -11.75 -4.94 0.58
N GLN A 83 -10.66 -4.56 -0.07
CA GLN A 83 -10.52 -4.72 -1.52
C GLN A 83 -9.23 -5.49 -1.82
N LYS A 84 -9.37 -6.54 -2.66
CA LYS A 84 -8.25 -7.20 -3.34
C LYS A 84 -7.57 -6.17 -4.24
N GLN A 85 -6.70 -5.34 -3.65
CA GLN A 85 -5.88 -4.41 -4.42
C GLN A 85 -4.92 -5.22 -5.28
N THR A 86 -4.91 -4.91 -6.57
CA THR A 86 -4.06 -5.59 -7.55
C THR A 86 -2.60 -5.12 -7.46
N GLY A 87 -2.34 -4.08 -6.67
CA GLY A 87 -0.99 -3.54 -6.40
C GLY A 87 -0.56 -2.44 -7.37
N ASP A 88 -1.36 -2.17 -8.41
CA ASP A 88 -1.18 -1.07 -9.36
C ASP A 88 -2.27 -0.01 -9.15
N GLU A 89 -1.85 1.18 -8.71
CA GLU A 89 -2.74 2.31 -8.39
C GLU A 89 -3.62 2.75 -9.58
N LYS A 90 -3.14 2.56 -10.82
CA LYS A 90 -3.93 2.90 -12.02
C LYS A 90 -5.04 1.89 -12.27
N ILE A 91 -4.77 0.60 -12.05
CA ILE A 91 -5.75 -0.48 -12.20
C ILE A 91 -6.80 -0.35 -11.10
N ASP A 92 -6.38 -0.14 -9.85
CA ASP A 92 -7.29 -0.01 -8.72
C ASP A 92 -8.20 1.23 -8.86
N ARG A 93 -7.68 2.36 -9.38
CA ARG A 93 -8.49 3.55 -9.68
C ARG A 93 -9.45 3.31 -10.85
N ALA A 94 -9.05 2.57 -11.88
CA ALA A 94 -9.94 2.22 -12.99
C ALA A 94 -11.09 1.29 -12.55
N LEU A 95 -10.79 0.32 -11.69
CA LEU A 95 -11.80 -0.55 -11.08
C LEU A 95 -12.81 0.26 -10.25
N ASP A 96 -12.32 1.18 -9.40
CA ASP A 96 -13.19 2.04 -8.58
C ASP A 96 -14.08 2.96 -9.44
N LEU A 97 -13.57 3.49 -10.56
CA LEU A 97 -14.35 4.28 -11.52
C LEU A 97 -15.46 3.45 -12.21
N ILE A 98 -15.16 2.20 -12.57
CA ILE A 98 -16.15 1.26 -13.12
C ILE A 98 -17.20 0.90 -12.07
N GLU A 99 -16.80 0.82 -10.79
CA GLU A 99 -17.71 0.45 -9.70
C GLU A 99 -18.65 1.56 -9.26
N ARG A 100 -18.15 2.80 -9.21
CA ARG A 100 -18.91 3.99 -8.81
C ARG A 100 -19.62 4.70 -9.96
N GLY A 101 -19.20 4.44 -11.20
CA GLY A 101 -19.84 4.97 -12.38
C GLY A 101 -21.27 4.48 -12.52
N ASN A 102 -22.15 5.34 -13.02
CA ASN A 102 -23.57 5.05 -13.18
C ASN A 102 -23.83 4.22 -14.45
N PHE A 103 -23.11 3.11 -14.57
CA PHE A 103 -23.17 2.19 -15.71
C PHE A 103 -24.27 1.15 -15.51
N THR A 104 -24.93 0.78 -16.60
CA THR A 104 -25.77 -0.41 -16.61
C THR A 104 -24.91 -1.66 -16.43
N LYS A 105 -25.51 -2.78 -16.00
CA LYS A 105 -24.77 -4.05 -15.81
C LYS A 105 -24.00 -4.49 -17.05
N VAL A 106 -24.53 -4.21 -18.25
CA VAL A 106 -23.90 -4.58 -19.52
C VAL A 106 -22.69 -3.71 -19.81
N GLU A 107 -22.82 -2.39 -19.66
CA GLU A 107 -21.72 -1.44 -19.84
C GLU A 107 -20.59 -1.70 -18.84
N LYS A 108 -20.93 -2.00 -17.58
CA LYS A 108 -19.95 -2.33 -16.55
C LYS A 108 -19.12 -3.56 -16.94
N SER A 109 -19.76 -4.60 -17.45
CA SER A 109 -19.09 -5.81 -17.95
C SER A 109 -18.15 -5.52 -19.12
N GLN A 110 -18.57 -4.63 -20.04
CA GLN A 110 -17.74 -4.20 -21.16
C GLN A 110 -16.50 -3.41 -20.70
N GLN A 111 -16.66 -2.52 -19.72
CA GLN A 111 -15.54 -1.75 -19.17
C GLN A 111 -14.53 -2.66 -18.43
N TYR A 112 -14.99 -3.68 -17.72
CA TYR A 112 -14.09 -4.69 -17.14
C TYR A 112 -13.28 -5.43 -18.22
N ARG A 113 -13.91 -5.80 -19.33
CA ARG A 113 -13.20 -6.46 -20.44
C ARG A 113 -12.14 -5.57 -21.06
N LEU A 114 -12.46 -4.29 -21.30
CA LEU A 114 -11.50 -3.32 -21.83
C LEU A 114 -10.31 -3.09 -20.89
N LEU A 115 -10.58 -3.02 -19.58
CA LEU A 115 -9.52 -2.90 -18.58
C LEU A 115 -8.60 -4.13 -18.59
N ILE A 116 -9.17 -5.33 -18.59
CA ILE A 116 -8.40 -6.59 -18.64
C ILE A 116 -7.57 -6.67 -19.92
N GLU A 117 -8.15 -6.31 -21.06
CA GLU A 117 -7.46 -6.30 -22.35
C GLU A 117 -6.31 -5.29 -22.39
N GLY A 118 -6.53 -4.08 -21.87
CA GLY A 118 -5.48 -3.05 -21.77
C GLY A 118 -4.32 -3.45 -20.84
N VAL A 119 -4.62 -4.15 -19.74
CA VAL A 119 -3.60 -4.69 -18.83
C VAL A 119 -2.87 -5.86 -19.49
N ALA A 120 -3.58 -6.80 -20.11
CA ALA A 120 -2.98 -7.93 -20.81
C ALA A 120 -2.05 -7.50 -21.95
N ASN A 121 -2.46 -6.50 -22.74
CA ASN A 121 -1.63 -5.94 -23.80
C ASN A 121 -0.38 -5.25 -23.24
N ASN A 122 -0.49 -4.48 -22.15
CA ASN A 122 0.69 -3.86 -21.53
C ASN A 122 1.65 -4.89 -20.92
N VAL A 123 1.14 -5.98 -20.34
CA VAL A 123 1.98 -7.07 -19.81
C VAL A 123 2.66 -7.84 -20.95
N ALA A 124 1.94 -8.14 -22.04
CA ALA A 124 2.48 -8.80 -23.22
C ALA A 124 3.48 -7.93 -24.01
N LEU A 125 3.35 -6.61 -23.93
CA LEU A 125 4.24 -5.64 -24.59
C LEU A 125 5.49 -5.30 -23.77
N LYS A 126 5.61 -5.71 -22.51
CA LYS A 126 6.84 -5.47 -21.73
C LYS A 126 8.03 -6.13 -22.43
N PRO A 127 9.01 -5.35 -22.93
CA PRO A 127 10.15 -5.88 -23.66
C PRO A 127 11.04 -6.78 -22.79
N GLU A 128 10.97 -6.62 -21.47
CA GLU A 128 11.61 -7.48 -20.46
C GLU A 128 11.05 -8.91 -20.50
N LEU A 129 9.72 -9.06 -20.56
CA LEU A 129 9.06 -10.37 -20.60
C LEU A 129 9.33 -11.10 -21.92
N LYS A 130 9.40 -10.36 -23.04
CA LYS A 130 9.81 -10.91 -24.34
C LYS A 130 11.25 -11.41 -24.33
N LYS A 131 12.16 -10.71 -23.66
CA LYS A 131 13.56 -11.15 -23.51
C LYS A 131 13.65 -12.40 -22.65
N GLU A 132 12.94 -12.46 -21.53
CA GLU A 132 12.91 -13.66 -20.66
C GLU A 132 12.31 -14.88 -21.36
N LEU A 133 11.25 -14.70 -22.15
CA LEU A 133 10.66 -15.77 -22.96
C LEU A 133 11.63 -16.28 -24.02
N GLN A 134 12.29 -15.37 -24.77
CA GLN A 134 13.31 -15.77 -25.76
C GLN A 134 14.50 -16.48 -25.10
N GLU A 135 14.93 -16.04 -23.92
CA GLU A 135 16.02 -16.68 -23.20
C GLU A 135 15.64 -18.07 -22.67
N THR A 136 14.38 -18.25 -22.27
CA THR A 136 13.82 -19.53 -21.83
C THR A 136 13.64 -20.49 -23.00
N GLU A 137 13.11 -20.03 -24.14
CA GLU A 137 13.02 -20.81 -25.38
C GLU A 137 14.40 -21.26 -25.86
N ARG A 138 15.41 -20.37 -25.80
CA ARG A 138 16.79 -20.72 -26.17
C ARG A 138 17.37 -21.80 -25.26
N LYS A 139 17.17 -21.70 -23.95
CA LYS A 139 17.63 -22.71 -22.97
C LYS A 139 16.93 -24.05 -23.15
N ILE A 140 15.65 -24.07 -23.54
CA ILE A 140 14.91 -25.30 -23.84
C ILE A 140 15.42 -25.94 -25.13
N SER A 141 15.66 -25.15 -26.18
CA SER A 141 16.19 -25.62 -27.47
C SER A 141 17.61 -26.19 -27.34
N GLU A 142 18.51 -25.50 -26.62
CA GLU A 142 19.87 -25.98 -26.33
C GLU A 142 19.88 -27.27 -25.48
N ARG A 143 18.89 -27.43 -24.58
CA ARG A 143 18.73 -28.65 -23.77
C ARG A 143 18.15 -29.81 -24.57
N SER A 144 17.27 -29.52 -25.53
CA SER A 144 16.69 -30.49 -26.47
C SER A 144 17.74 -31.06 -27.43
N GLU A 145 18.66 -30.23 -27.96
CA GLU A 145 19.75 -30.69 -28.82
C GLU A 145 20.78 -31.54 -28.06
N LYS A 146 21.06 -31.23 -26.79
CA LYS A 146 21.97 -32.04 -25.95
C LYS A 146 21.38 -33.37 -25.45
N SER A 147 20.08 -33.61 -25.67
CA SER A 147 19.39 -34.83 -25.23
C SER A 147 18.89 -35.72 -26.38
N ALA A 148 19.17 -35.36 -27.63
CA ALA A 148 19.00 -36.25 -28.78
C ALA A 148 20.26 -37.15 -28.93
N PRO A 149 20.14 -38.49 -28.82
CA PRO A 149 21.24 -39.44 -28.99
C PRO A 149 21.71 -39.58 -30.44
#